data_AF-A0A0R2S2K7-F1
#
_entry.id   AF-A0A0R2S2K7-F1
#
_cell.length_a   1.000
_cell.length_b   1.000
_cell.length_c   1.000
_cell.angle_alpha   90.00
_cell.angle_beta   90.00
_cell.angle_gamma   90.00
#
_symmetry.space_group_name_H-M   'P 1'
#
loop_
_entity.id
_entity.type
_entity.pdbx_description
1 polymer ?
#
loop_
_entity_poly.entity_id
_entity_poly.type
_entity_poly.pdbx_seq_one_letter_code
_entity_poly.pdbx_strand_id
1 'polypeptide(L)'
;MLPYYAPFVHWVAYNIPAGASGLPRGMARDAEITGIISLEGMINGVNGLGRTGYFGPRPPANGQLHAYHFRVYALDADLALVPGLNAEELRAAMDGHVLASGMLMGHYERK
;
A
#
# COMPACT_ATOMS: atom_id res chain seq x y z
N MET A 1 -10.39 -3.80 28.51
CA MET A 1 -9.29 -4.02 27.57
C MET A 1 -9.47 -2.99 26.47
N LEU A 2 -8.66 -1.93 26.43
CA LEU A 2 -8.81 -0.87 25.41
C LEU A 2 -8.58 -1.50 24.02
N PRO A 3 -9.36 -1.14 22.99
CA PRO A 3 -9.11 -1.65 21.65
C PRO A 3 -7.72 -1.16 21.23
N TYR A 4 -6.83 -2.09 20.88
CA TYR A 4 -5.65 -1.75 20.09
C TYR A 4 -6.17 -1.06 18.82
N TYR A 5 -6.00 0.26 18.72
CA TYR A 5 -6.29 0.96 17.48
C TYR A 5 -5.41 0.35 16.40
N ALA A 6 -6.03 -0.30 15.41
CA ALA A 6 -5.31 -0.79 14.24
C ALA A 6 -4.65 0.41 13.54
N PRO A 7 -3.42 0.25 13.03
CA PRO A 7 -2.74 1.32 12.29
C PRO A 7 -3.56 1.71 11.05
N PHE A 8 -3.58 3.02 10.75
CA PHE A 8 -4.27 3.53 9.57
C PHE A 8 -3.54 3.10 8.28
N VAL A 9 -4.27 2.51 7.34
CA VAL A 9 -3.72 2.08 6.05
C VAL A 9 -3.68 3.27 5.08
N HIS A 10 -2.48 3.77 4.79
CA HIS A 10 -2.29 4.90 3.89
C HIS A 10 -2.34 4.53 2.40
N TRP A 11 -1.99 3.29 2.05
CA TRP A 11 -1.97 2.82 0.67
C TRP A 11 -1.96 1.30 0.61
N VAL A 12 -2.63 0.78 -0.42
CA VAL A 12 -2.63 -0.62 -0.80
C VAL A 12 -2.31 -0.64 -2.30
N ALA A 13 -1.33 -1.44 -2.69
CA ALA A 13 -0.91 -1.58 -4.07
C ALA A 13 -0.54 -3.04 -4.34
N TYR A 14 -1.02 -3.60 -5.45
CA TYR A 14 -0.81 -5.00 -5.81
C TYR A 14 -0.78 -5.19 -7.33
N ASN A 15 -0.46 -6.41 -7.76
CA ASN A 15 -0.15 -6.76 -9.14
C ASN A 15 0.97 -5.89 -9.74
N ILE A 16 1.93 -5.49 -8.91
CA ILE A 16 3.12 -4.78 -9.38
C ILE A 16 3.95 -5.77 -10.21
N PRO A 17 4.25 -5.49 -11.50
CA PRO A 17 5.03 -6.41 -12.33
C PRO A 17 6.38 -6.74 -11.70
N ALA A 18 6.80 -8.00 -11.77
CA ALA A 18 8.08 -8.44 -11.19
C ALA A 18 9.31 -7.73 -11.82
N GLY A 19 9.17 -7.25 -13.07
CA GLY A 19 10.18 -6.45 -13.76
C GLY A 19 10.20 -4.96 -13.40
N ALA A 20 9.29 -4.48 -12.54
CA ALA A 20 9.24 -3.09 -12.14
C ALA A 20 10.48 -2.71 -11.32
N SER A 21 11.21 -1.67 -11.74
CA SER A 21 12.40 -1.16 -11.05
C SER A 21 12.09 -0.13 -9.96
N GLY A 22 10.81 0.22 -9.79
CA GLY A 22 10.35 1.16 -8.77
C GLY A 22 8.98 1.74 -9.09
N LEU A 23 8.48 2.56 -8.17
CA LEU A 23 7.22 3.28 -8.30
C LEU A 23 7.51 4.77 -8.47
N PRO A 24 7.07 5.42 -9.57
CA PRO A 24 7.24 6.85 -9.75
C PRO A 24 6.62 7.66 -8.62
N ARG A 25 7.20 8.83 -8.32
CA ARG A 25 6.60 9.77 -7.37
C ARG A 25 5.30 10.32 -7.95
N GLY A 26 4.28 10.45 -7.11
CA GLY A 26 3.05 11.17 -7.47
C GLY A 26 2.18 10.43 -8.49
N MET A 27 2.22 9.09 -8.49
CA MET A 27 1.33 8.28 -9.33
C MET A 27 -0.14 8.66 -9.14
N ALA A 28 -0.91 8.41 -10.20
CA ALA A 28 -2.35 8.56 -10.20
C ALA A 28 -3.00 7.72 -9.09
N ARG A 29 -4.18 8.17 -8.65
CA ARG A 29 -4.92 7.54 -7.55
C ARG A 29 -6.06 6.65 -8.03
N ASP A 30 -6.28 6.59 -9.33
CA ASP A 30 -7.24 5.70 -9.98
C ASP A 30 -6.96 4.25 -9.63
N ALA A 31 -8.00 3.42 -9.57
CA ALA A 31 -7.86 2.01 -9.19
C ALA A 31 -6.89 1.26 -10.11
N GLU A 32 -6.96 1.53 -11.41
CA GLU A 32 -6.07 0.97 -12.41
C GLU A 32 -5.02 2.01 -12.81
N ILE A 33 -3.75 1.60 -12.78
CA ILE A 33 -2.65 2.44 -13.24
C ILE A 33 -2.54 2.31 -14.75
N THR A 34 -2.73 3.42 -15.46
CA THR A 34 -2.55 3.52 -16.91
C THR A 34 -1.46 4.51 -17.26
N GLY A 35 -0.88 4.38 -18.45
CA GLY A 35 0.14 5.32 -18.96
C GLY A 35 1.54 5.15 -18.39
N ILE A 36 1.79 4.14 -17.54
CA ILE A 36 3.14 3.77 -17.06
C ILE A 36 3.43 2.33 -17.49
N ILE A 37 4.13 2.17 -18.61
CA ILE A 37 4.37 0.85 -19.25
C ILE A 37 4.99 -0.16 -18.28
N SER A 38 5.94 0.26 -17.44
CA SER A 38 6.60 -0.64 -16.47
C SER A 38 5.71 -1.10 -15.31
N LEU A 39 4.49 -0.56 -15.19
CA LEU A 39 3.51 -0.85 -14.15
C LEU A 39 2.16 -1.26 -14.72
N GLU A 40 2.12 -1.72 -15.97
CA GLU A 40 0.89 -2.24 -16.56
C GLU A 40 0.33 -3.40 -15.72
N GLY A 41 -0.97 -3.37 -15.43
CA GLY A 41 -1.64 -4.33 -14.56
C GLY A 41 -1.55 -4.01 -13.06
N MET A 42 -0.73 -3.03 -12.65
CA MET A 42 -0.69 -2.58 -11.26
C MET A 42 -2.03 -1.94 -10.84
N ILE A 43 -2.46 -2.29 -9.63
CA ILE A 43 -3.71 -1.80 -9.05
C ILE A 43 -3.44 -1.02 -7.76
N ASN A 44 -4.13 0.11 -7.63
CA ASN A 44 -4.34 0.80 -6.36
C ASN A 44 -5.56 0.20 -5.64
N GLY A 45 -5.31 -0.50 -4.53
CA GLY A 45 -6.36 -1.01 -3.65
C GLY A 45 -7.03 0.07 -2.81
N VAL A 46 -7.92 -0.37 -1.92
CA VAL A 46 -8.71 0.50 -1.04
C VAL A 46 -7.93 0.80 0.25
N ASN A 47 -7.65 2.09 0.50
CA ASN A 47 -6.99 2.57 1.71
C ASN A 47 -7.98 2.75 2.88
N GLY A 48 -7.49 3.17 4.05
CA GLY A 48 -8.29 3.35 5.27
C GLY A 48 -9.37 4.44 5.18
N LEU A 49 -9.43 5.25 4.11
CA LEU A 49 -10.55 6.16 3.84
C LEU A 49 -11.66 5.52 2.97
N GLY A 50 -11.51 4.26 2.57
CA GLY A 50 -12.40 3.64 1.58
C GLY A 50 -12.15 4.19 0.16
N ARG A 51 -10.95 4.70 -0.13
CA ARG A 51 -10.58 5.31 -1.43
C ARG A 51 -9.37 4.62 -2.04
N THR A 52 -9.22 4.69 -3.35
CA THR A 52 -8.05 4.19 -4.05
C THR A 52 -6.83 5.12 -3.92
N GLY A 53 -5.66 4.53 -4.08
CA GLY A 53 -4.38 5.22 -4.15
C GLY A 53 -3.84 5.71 -2.80
N TYR A 54 -2.65 6.31 -2.85
CA TYR A 54 -1.96 6.78 -1.66
C TYR A 54 -2.65 8.00 -1.04
N PHE A 55 -2.90 7.93 0.27
CA PHE A 55 -3.28 9.06 1.11
C PHE A 55 -2.10 9.42 2.02
N GLY A 56 -1.56 10.63 1.89
CA GLY A 56 -0.35 11.03 2.59
C GLY A 56 -0.49 11.22 4.12
N PRO A 57 0.64 11.48 4.81
CA PRO A 57 0.67 11.78 6.23
C PRO A 57 -0.23 12.96 6.58
N ARG A 58 -1.16 12.73 7.50
CA ARG A 58 -2.00 13.77 8.09
C ARG A 58 -2.30 13.45 9.57
N PRO A 59 -1.26 13.38 10.42
CA PRO A 59 -1.45 13.10 11.84
C PRO A 59 -2.20 14.27 12.50
N PRO A 60 -2.82 14.04 13.68
CA PRO A 60 -3.39 15.11 14.49
C PRO A 60 -2.35 16.22 14.77
N ALA A 61 -2.81 17.47 14.86
CA ALA A 61 -1.96 18.60 15.24
C ALA A 61 -1.77 18.66 16.76
N ASN A 62 -1.16 17.64 17.32
CA ASN A 62 -0.91 17.50 18.76
C ASN A 62 0.58 17.26 19.07
N GLY A 63 1.47 17.41 18.08
CA GLY A 63 2.90 17.19 18.22
C GLY A 63 3.31 15.74 18.44
N GLN A 64 2.41 14.77 18.25
CA GLN A 64 2.77 13.36 18.29
C GLN A 64 3.45 12.96 16.98
N LEU A 65 4.59 12.27 17.11
CA LEU A 65 5.32 11.69 15.99
C LEU A 65 4.63 10.40 15.54
N HIS A 66 4.21 10.35 14.28
CA HIS A 66 3.66 9.14 13.68
C HIS A 66 4.71 8.46 12.81
N ALA A 67 4.80 7.13 12.92
CA ALA A 67 5.60 6.29 12.04
C ALA A 67 4.74 5.83 10.84
N TYR A 68 5.30 5.92 9.64
CA TYR A 68 4.69 5.56 8.37
C TYR A 68 5.48 4.42 7.75
N HIS A 69 4.85 3.25 7.71
CA HIS A 69 5.46 1.99 7.28
C HIS A 69 5.12 1.73 5.80
N PHE A 70 6.13 1.74 4.93
CA PHE A 70 6.02 1.30 3.54
C PHE A 70 6.62 -0.10 3.43
N ARG A 71 5.74 -1.12 3.44
CA ARG A 71 6.14 -2.52 3.31
C ARG A 71 5.94 -3.00 1.89
N VAL A 72 6.91 -3.73 1.37
CA VAL A 72 6.84 -4.44 0.09
C VAL A 72 7.00 -5.94 0.32
N TYR A 73 6.31 -6.74 -0.47
CA TYR A 73 6.37 -8.20 -0.44
C TYR A 73 6.74 -8.70 -1.84
N ALA A 74 7.67 -9.65 -1.91
CA ALA A 74 7.93 -10.41 -3.12
C ALA A 74 7.15 -11.73 -3.04
N LEU A 75 6.40 -12.04 -4.10
CA LEU A 75 5.55 -13.24 -4.17
C LEU A 75 6.12 -14.24 -5.19
N ASP A 76 5.84 -15.53 -4.99
CA ASP A 76 6.23 -16.60 -5.92
C ASP A 76 5.21 -16.84 -7.05
N ALA A 77 4.09 -16.14 -7.03
CA ALA A 77 2.99 -16.30 -7.97
C ALA A 77 2.42 -14.95 -8.41
N ASP A 78 1.93 -14.92 -9.66
CA ASP A 78 0.96 -13.93 -10.09
C ASP A 78 -0.43 -14.40 -9.65
N LEU A 79 -1.03 -13.66 -8.73
CA LEU A 79 -2.31 -14.00 -8.11
C LEU A 79 -3.52 -13.48 -8.93
N ALA A 80 -3.29 -12.74 -10.01
CA ALA A 80 -4.33 -12.18 -10.88
C ALA A 80 -5.45 -11.45 -10.11
N LEU A 81 -5.08 -10.68 -9.07
CA LEU A 81 -6.04 -10.06 -8.17
C LEU A 81 -6.84 -8.96 -8.89
N VAL A 82 -8.14 -8.88 -8.62
CA VAL A 82 -9.03 -7.87 -9.21
C VAL A 82 -9.02 -6.56 -8.39
N PRO A 83 -9.43 -5.41 -8.95
CA PRO A 83 -9.53 -4.16 -8.20
C PRO A 83 -10.46 -4.22 -6.98
N GLY A 84 -10.12 -3.48 -5.92
CA GLY A 84 -10.99 -3.26 -4.76
C GLY A 84 -10.50 -3.83 -3.43
N LEU A 85 -9.41 -4.60 -3.42
CA LEU A 85 -8.91 -5.20 -2.17
C LEU A 85 -8.41 -4.13 -1.20
N ASN A 86 -8.75 -4.32 0.08
CA ASN A 86 -8.13 -3.62 1.20
C ASN A 86 -6.86 -4.35 1.68
N ALA A 87 -6.18 -3.81 2.70
CA ALA A 87 -4.92 -4.37 3.18
C ALA A 87 -5.06 -5.70 3.94
N GLU A 88 -6.22 -6.02 4.47
CA GLU A 88 -6.48 -7.31 5.12
C GLU A 88 -6.73 -8.39 4.06
N GLU A 89 -7.60 -8.09 3.09
CA GLU A 89 -7.90 -8.98 1.96
C GLU A 89 -6.65 -9.28 1.13
N LEU A 90 -5.82 -8.27 0.84
CA LEU A 90 -4.55 -8.48 0.16
C LEU A 90 -3.60 -9.38 0.95
N ARG A 91 -3.57 -9.23 2.28
CA ARG A 91 -2.74 -10.09 3.15
C ARG A 91 -3.23 -11.53 3.18
N ALA A 92 -4.54 -11.74 3.16
CA ALA A 92 -5.12 -13.06 3.06
C ALA A 92 -4.82 -13.70 1.69
N ALA A 93 -4.94 -12.91 0.61
CA ALA A 93 -4.68 -13.39 -0.74
C ALA A 93 -3.21 -13.77 -0.98
N MET A 94 -2.26 -13.05 -0.36
CA MET A 94 -0.83 -13.35 -0.47
C MET A 94 -0.33 -14.43 0.49
N ASP A 95 -1.18 -14.94 1.39
CA ASP A 95 -0.76 -15.91 2.40
C ASP A 95 -0.26 -17.20 1.73
N GLY A 96 0.85 -17.74 2.23
CA GLY A 96 1.55 -18.87 1.61
C GLY A 96 2.40 -18.54 0.37
N HIS A 97 2.30 -17.33 -0.20
CA HIS A 97 3.03 -16.94 -1.42
C HIS A 97 4.21 -15.98 -1.18
N VAL A 98 4.41 -15.51 0.05
CA VAL A 98 5.44 -14.51 0.37
C VAL A 98 6.83 -15.15 0.42
N LEU A 99 7.69 -14.78 -0.53
CA LEU A 99 9.10 -15.17 -0.57
C LEU A 99 9.98 -14.30 0.32
N ALA A 100 9.72 -12.98 0.33
CA ALA A 100 10.51 -12.01 1.07
C ALA A 100 9.70 -10.75 1.35
N SER A 101 10.18 -9.92 2.29
CA SER A 101 9.63 -8.59 2.52
C SER A 101 10.70 -7.56 2.82
N GLY A 102 10.42 -6.30 2.47
CA GLY A 102 11.22 -5.13 2.82
C GLY A 102 10.33 -4.06 3.46
N MET A 103 10.94 -3.18 4.25
CA MET A 103 10.22 -2.08 4.89
C MET A 103 11.07 -0.81 4.88
N LEU A 104 10.46 0.29 4.50
CA LEU A 104 10.96 1.64 4.78
C LEU A 104 10.04 2.31 5.79
N MET A 105 10.63 2.94 6.81
CA MET A 105 9.89 3.70 7.82
C MET A 105 10.22 5.19 7.70
N GLY A 106 9.21 6.00 7.48
CA GLY A 106 9.29 7.45 7.59
C GLY A 106 8.60 7.95 8.85
N HIS A 107 8.98 9.12 9.35
CA HIS A 107 8.32 9.77 10.48
C HIS A 107 7.80 11.14 10.06
N TYR A 108 6.63 11.50 10.56
CA TYR A 108 6.07 12.84 10.38
C TYR A 108 5.26 13.23 11.62
N GLU A 109 5.43 14.47 12.04
CA GLU A 109 4.63 15.10 13.09
C GLU A 109 3.94 16.33 12.53
N ARG A 110 2.77 16.65 13.08
CA ARG A 110 2.09 17.92 12.83
C ARG A 110 1.94 18.65 14.15
N LYS A 111 2.45 19.88 14.19
CA LYS A 111 2.34 20.81 15.30
C LYS A 111 1.32 21.88 14.99
#